data_AF-A0A7Y2FU34-F1
#
_entry.id   AF-A0A7Y2FU34-F1
#
_cell.length_a   1.000
_cell.length_b   1.000
_cell.length_c   1.000
_cell.angle_alpha   90.00
_cell.angle_beta   90.00
_cell.angle_gamma   90.00
#
_symmetry.space_group_name_H-M   'P 1'
#
loop_
_entity.id
_entity.type
_entity.pdbx_description
1 polymer ?
#
loop_
_entity_poly.entity_id
_entity_poly.type
_entity_poly.pdbx_seq_one_letter_code
_entity_poly.pdbx_strand_id
1 'polypeptide(L)'
;QDLGVDYGDVILIDGAPITYHTYGDQQIPVFPHLATLSRQNYQIFRFAGTQDKARQLADTSMDLDADTIVYSHTESYREMCSNCWRDPGLDHERHETMEKHVVTGRIAAPADVAPEKLLDQIDKAVAKRSPCQIYIPDLCIAAGQDNRASIDKRRFDMLIGN
;
A
#
# COMPACT_ATOMS: atom_id res chain seq x y z
N GLN A 1 -9.58 -6.81 -38.19
CA GLN A 1 -8.60 -5.74 -38.43
C GLN A 1 -8.02 -5.39 -37.08
N ASP A 2 -6.70 -5.49 -37.00
CA ASP A 2 -5.90 -5.34 -35.79
C ASP A 2 -5.85 -3.86 -35.40
N LEU A 3 -6.50 -3.49 -34.29
CA LEU A 3 -6.44 -2.13 -33.75
C LEU A 3 -5.09 -2.00 -33.03
N GLY A 4 -4.07 -1.57 -33.76
CA GLY A 4 -2.73 -1.27 -33.26
C GLY A 4 -2.70 -0.07 -32.33
N VAL A 5 -3.32 -0.20 -31.15
CA VAL A 5 -3.25 0.75 -30.04
C VAL A 5 -3.11 -0.05 -28.75
N ASP A 6 -1.92 0.04 -28.14
CA ASP A 6 -1.65 -0.44 -26.79
C ASP A 6 -2.31 0.53 -25.81
N TYR A 7 -3.31 0.08 -25.05
CA TYR A 7 -4.02 0.89 -24.08
C TYR A 7 -3.19 1.03 -22.79
N GLY A 8 -2.01 1.63 -22.93
CA GLY A 8 -1.25 2.19 -21.82
C GLY A 8 -1.72 3.62 -21.55
N ASP A 9 -2.54 3.75 -20.50
CA ASP A 9 -2.75 4.94 -19.67
C ASP A 9 -3.01 6.30 -20.34
N VAL A 10 -4.29 6.70 -20.39
CA VAL A 10 -4.74 8.04 -19.98
C VAL A 10 -6.14 7.93 -19.38
N ILE A 11 -6.31 8.25 -18.10
CA ILE A 11 -7.62 8.41 -17.46
C ILE A 11 -7.65 9.80 -16.80
N LEU A 12 -8.50 10.68 -17.34
CA LEU A 12 -8.87 11.98 -16.74
C LEU A 12 -9.98 11.75 -15.71
N ILE A 13 -9.79 12.12 -14.45
CA ILE A 13 -10.84 12.06 -13.42
C ILE A 13 -10.88 13.30 -12.54
N ASP A 14 -12.05 13.92 -12.50
CA ASP A 14 -12.47 15.05 -11.66
C ASP A 14 -12.65 14.64 -10.18
N GLY A 15 -12.33 15.54 -9.26
CA GLY A 15 -12.01 15.24 -7.86
C GLY A 15 -13.18 15.20 -6.88
N ALA A 16 -13.47 14.01 -6.34
CA ALA A 16 -13.95 13.70 -4.98
C ALA A 16 -13.97 12.15 -4.84
N PRO A 17 -13.55 11.51 -3.73
CA PRO A 17 -13.36 10.07 -3.76
C PRO A 17 -14.67 9.31 -3.52
N ILE A 18 -15.37 8.80 -4.55
CA ILE A 18 -16.37 7.71 -4.39
C ILE A 18 -16.56 6.89 -5.68
N THR A 19 -15.58 6.14 -6.17
CA THR A 19 -15.96 5.06 -7.10
C THR A 19 -15.01 3.87 -7.13
N TYR A 20 -15.61 2.69 -7.05
CA TYR A 20 -15.02 1.46 -7.54
C TYR A 20 -15.41 1.35 -9.01
N HIS A 21 -14.44 1.31 -9.92
CA HIS A 21 -14.76 0.89 -11.27
C HIS A 21 -14.95 -0.63 -11.27
N THR A 22 -16.12 -1.07 -11.70
CA THR A 22 -16.42 -2.49 -11.84
C THR A 22 -16.04 -2.93 -13.25
N TYR A 23 -15.04 -3.80 -13.35
CA TYR A 23 -14.63 -4.43 -14.61
C TYR A 23 -14.97 -5.92 -14.53
N GLY A 24 -16.07 -6.31 -15.18
CA GLY A 24 -16.65 -7.65 -14.96
C GLY A 24 -17.13 -7.79 -13.51
N ASP A 25 -16.61 -8.77 -12.77
CA ASP A 25 -16.99 -9.03 -11.38
C ASP A 25 -16.06 -8.38 -10.34
N GLN A 26 -15.06 -7.59 -10.77
CA GLN A 26 -14.07 -6.98 -9.88
C GLN A 26 -14.25 -5.49 -9.70
N GLN A 27 -14.26 -5.05 -8.45
CA GLN A 27 -14.28 -3.65 -8.05
C GLN A 27 -12.87 -3.12 -7.79
N ILE A 28 -12.48 -2.05 -8.50
CA ILE A 28 -11.15 -1.46 -8.45
C ILE A 28 -11.22 0.00 -7.94
N PRO A 29 -10.54 0.35 -6.83
CA PRO A 29 -10.48 1.73 -6.32
C PRO A 29 -9.50 2.61 -7.13
N VAL A 30 -9.80 3.91 -7.27
CA VAL A 30 -9.03 4.86 -8.11
C VAL A 30 -8.56 6.10 -7.33
N PHE A 31 -7.35 6.59 -7.66
CA PHE A 31 -6.54 7.58 -6.91
C PHE A 31 -6.63 9.03 -7.46
N PRO A 32 -6.88 10.08 -6.64
CA PRO A 32 -7.14 11.43 -7.15
C PRO A 32 -6.06 12.48 -6.79
N HIS A 33 -4.83 12.35 -7.30
CA HIS A 33 -3.84 13.43 -7.22
C HIS A 33 -3.30 13.84 -8.61
N LEU A 34 -4.08 14.70 -9.29
CA LEU A 34 -3.76 15.26 -10.60
C LEU A 34 -2.50 16.16 -10.62
N ALA A 35 -2.05 16.68 -9.48
CA ALA A 35 -0.78 17.43 -9.41
C ALA A 35 0.45 16.53 -9.60
N THR A 36 0.32 15.25 -9.24
CA THR A 36 1.34 14.21 -9.38
C THR A 36 1.58 13.84 -10.85
N LEU A 37 0.57 14.02 -11.72
CA LEU A 37 0.67 13.81 -13.17
C LEU A 37 1.45 14.92 -13.90
N SER A 38 1.78 16.04 -13.23
CA SER A 38 2.58 17.11 -13.84
C SER A 38 4.07 16.74 -13.99
N ARG A 39 4.54 15.67 -13.33
CA ARG A 39 5.88 15.12 -13.51
C ARG A 39 5.74 13.69 -14.04
N GLN A 40 6.30 13.45 -15.22
CA GLN A 40 6.30 12.14 -15.87
C GLN A 40 7.11 11.13 -15.02
N ASN A 41 6.75 9.84 -15.10
CA ASN A 41 7.48 8.70 -14.53
C ASN A 41 7.45 8.63 -12.99
N TYR A 42 6.28 8.37 -12.40
CA TYR A 42 6.23 7.91 -11.01
C TYR A 42 6.42 6.39 -10.95
N GLN A 43 7.15 5.94 -9.95
CA GLN A 43 7.17 4.55 -9.50
C GLN A 43 6.07 4.35 -8.47
N ILE A 44 5.31 3.27 -8.63
CA ILE A 44 4.12 2.98 -7.84
C ILE A 44 4.29 1.62 -7.16
N PHE A 45 4.15 1.60 -5.84
CA PHE A 45 4.27 0.39 -5.02
C PHE A 45 2.98 0.13 -4.26
N ARG A 46 2.50 -1.12 -4.22
CA ARG A 46 1.34 -1.49 -3.42
C ARG A 46 1.74 -1.66 -1.95
N PHE A 47 0.87 -1.25 -1.04
CA PHE A 47 1.06 -1.50 0.38
C PHE A 47 -0.18 -2.08 1.05
N ALA A 48 0.07 -2.82 2.12
CA ALA A 48 -0.92 -3.17 3.13
C ALA A 48 -0.31 -2.85 4.49
N GLY A 49 -1.13 -2.40 5.44
CA GLY A 49 -0.64 -2.01 6.75
C GLY A 49 -1.73 -2.06 7.80
N THR A 50 -1.31 -1.86 9.05
CA THR A 50 -2.21 -1.74 10.20
C THR A 50 -2.02 -0.39 10.86
N GLN A 51 -3.13 0.22 11.28
CA GLN A 51 -3.14 1.45 12.05
C GLN A 51 -4.08 1.32 13.25
N ASP A 52 -3.91 2.18 14.25
CA ASP A 52 -4.82 2.29 15.40
C ASP A 52 -5.72 3.52 15.28
N LYS A 53 -5.29 4.54 14.53
CA LYS A 53 -6.04 5.77 14.28
C LYS A 53 -6.34 5.91 12.79
N ALA A 54 -7.51 6.48 12.47
CA ALA A 54 -7.87 6.81 11.10
C ALA A 54 -6.79 7.70 10.45
N ARG A 55 -6.51 7.46 9.15
CA ARG A 55 -5.51 8.18 8.35
C ARG A 55 -4.06 8.14 8.83
N GLN A 56 -3.71 7.39 9.88
CA GLN A 56 -2.36 7.36 10.44
C GLN A 56 -1.30 6.96 9.39
N LEU A 57 -1.62 6.02 8.50
CA LEU A 57 -0.73 5.65 7.40
C LEU A 57 -0.76 6.67 6.25
N ALA A 58 -1.92 7.24 5.91
CA ALA A 58 -2.03 8.28 4.88
C ALA A 58 -1.21 9.54 5.24
N ASP A 59 -1.22 9.90 6.52
CA ASP A 59 -0.52 11.08 7.05
C ASP A 59 1.01 10.89 7.08
N THR A 60 1.54 9.70 6.76
CA THR A 60 2.99 9.50 6.56
C THR A 60 3.52 10.29 5.37
N SER A 61 2.66 10.58 4.37
CA SER A 61 3.00 11.43 3.21
C SER A 61 3.57 12.79 3.60
N MET A 62 3.19 13.33 4.76
CA MET A 62 3.67 14.62 5.25
C MET A 62 5.17 14.62 5.63
N ASP A 63 5.75 13.45 5.85
CA ASP A 63 7.18 13.28 6.19
C ASP A 63 8.02 12.76 5.03
N LEU A 64 7.40 12.52 3.87
CA LEU A 64 8.12 12.01 2.70
C LEU A 64 8.55 13.17 1.81
N ASP A 65 9.76 13.08 1.27
CA ASP A 65 10.29 14.10 0.40
C ASP A 65 9.80 13.92 -1.05
N ALA A 66 10.15 14.88 -1.89
CA ALA A 66 10.06 14.78 -3.35
C ALA A 66 8.64 14.43 -3.83
N ASP A 67 7.61 15.05 -3.26
CA ASP A 67 6.21 14.83 -3.67
C ASP A 67 5.78 13.35 -3.61
N THR A 68 6.42 12.56 -2.73
CA THR A 68 6.03 11.17 -2.49
C THR A 68 4.72 11.13 -1.72
N ILE A 69 3.78 10.30 -2.17
CA ILE A 69 2.44 10.21 -1.59
C ILE A 69 2.11 8.78 -1.21
N VAL A 70 1.58 8.61 -0.01
CA VAL A 70 0.97 7.38 0.50
C VAL A 70 -0.54 7.54 0.43
N TYR A 71 -1.17 6.71 -0.40
CA TYR A 71 -2.61 6.75 -0.64
C TYR A 71 -3.31 5.49 -0.18
N SER A 72 -4.14 5.65 0.84
CA SER A 72 -5.07 4.61 1.30
C SER A 72 -6.22 4.44 0.30
N HIS A 73 -6.35 3.25 -0.28
CA HIS A 73 -7.53 2.83 -1.05
C HIS A 73 -8.68 2.44 -0.14
N THR A 74 -8.37 1.73 0.94
CA THR A 74 -9.35 1.24 1.89
C THR A 74 -8.81 1.41 3.31
N GLU A 75 -9.68 1.80 4.23
CA GLU A 75 -9.45 1.71 5.68
C GLU A 75 -10.60 0.88 6.24
N SER A 76 -10.30 -0.31 6.72
CA SER A 76 -11.31 -1.29 7.17
C SER A 76 -10.91 -1.94 8.48
N TYR A 77 -11.89 -2.29 9.31
CA TYR A 77 -11.65 -3.16 10.45
C TYR A 77 -11.67 -4.62 9.98
N ARG A 78 -10.71 -5.42 10.43
CA ARG A 78 -10.68 -6.86 10.21
C ARG A 78 -10.47 -7.58 11.54
N GLU A 79 -11.30 -8.58 11.80
CA GLU A 79 -11.01 -9.59 12.81
C GLU A 79 -9.97 -10.55 12.24
N MET A 80 -8.82 -10.65 12.89
CA MET A 80 -7.73 -11.53 12.51
C MET A 80 -7.39 -12.47 13.65
N CYS A 81 -6.78 -13.61 13.33
CA CYS A 81 -6.26 -14.48 14.37
C CYS A 81 -5.00 -13.88 15.00
N SER A 82 -4.99 -13.74 16.32
CA SER A 82 -3.86 -13.22 17.10
C SER A 82 -2.61 -14.08 16.94
N ASN A 83 -2.78 -15.40 16.83
CA ASN A 83 -1.70 -16.37 16.67
C ASN A 83 -1.08 -16.28 15.27
N CYS A 84 -1.89 -16.29 14.19
CA CYS A 84 -1.38 -16.03 12.83
C CYS A 84 -0.73 -14.64 12.72
N TRP A 85 -1.30 -13.62 13.37
CA TRP A 85 -0.70 -12.29 13.40
C TRP A 85 0.66 -12.28 14.10
N ARG A 86 0.85 -13.03 15.18
CA ARG A 86 2.16 -13.13 15.84
C ARG A 86 3.13 -13.97 15.01
N ASP A 87 2.68 -15.13 14.54
CA ASP A 87 3.46 -16.09 13.77
C ASP A 87 2.63 -16.67 12.60
N PRO A 88 2.84 -16.19 11.37
CA PRO A 88 2.16 -16.69 10.17
C PRO A 88 2.42 -18.16 9.85
N GLY A 89 3.50 -18.75 10.39
CA GLY A 89 3.89 -20.13 10.14
C GLY A 89 3.41 -21.12 11.20
N LEU A 90 2.74 -20.65 12.25
CA LEU A 90 2.30 -21.48 13.36
C LEU A 90 1.00 -22.22 12.99
N ASP A 91 1.07 -23.54 12.96
CA ASP A 91 -0.12 -24.39 12.95
C ASP A 91 -0.70 -24.45 14.37
N HIS A 92 -1.94 -24.00 14.54
CA HIS A 92 -2.58 -23.94 15.85
C HIS A 92 -4.08 -24.27 15.76
N GLU A 93 -4.57 -25.06 16.71
CA GLU A 93 -5.98 -25.49 16.73
C GLU A 93 -6.95 -24.37 17.16
N ARG A 94 -6.47 -23.35 17.88
CA ARG A 94 -7.32 -22.28 18.45
C ARG A 94 -7.04 -20.94 17.82
N HIS A 95 -8.01 -20.43 17.07
CA HIS A 95 -7.98 -19.09 16.50
C HIS A 95 -8.53 -18.09 17.51
N GLU A 96 -7.66 -17.47 18.31
CA GLU A 96 -8.03 -16.30 19.11
C GLU A 96 -8.19 -15.09 18.19
N THR A 97 -9.31 -14.37 18.29
CA THR A 97 -9.59 -13.19 17.47
C THR A 97 -8.98 -11.93 18.05
N MET A 98 -8.51 -11.05 17.18
CA MET A 98 -8.11 -9.69 17.49
C MET A 98 -8.56 -8.74 16.38
N GLU A 99 -9.00 -7.55 16.75
CA GLU A 99 -9.35 -6.51 15.77
C GLU A 99 -8.10 -5.75 15.33
N LYS A 100 -7.97 -5.51 14.02
CA LYS A 100 -6.98 -4.61 13.44
C LYS A 100 -7.64 -3.70 12.41
N HIS A 101 -7.24 -2.43 12.40
CA HIS A 101 -7.61 -1.56 11.29
C HIS A 101 -6.60 -1.77 10.18
N VAL A 102 -7.04 -2.44 9.13
CA VAL A 102 -6.23 -2.75 7.96
C VAL A 102 -6.43 -1.68 6.92
N VAL A 103 -5.31 -1.20 6.40
CA VAL A 103 -5.26 -0.22 5.32
C VAL A 103 -4.58 -0.86 4.13
N THR A 104 -5.17 -0.72 2.96
CA THR A 104 -4.50 -1.08 1.70
C THR A 104 -4.42 0.14 0.81
N GLY A 105 -3.41 0.19 -0.04
CA GLY A 105 -3.20 1.38 -0.85
C GLY A 105 -2.00 1.30 -1.77
N ARG A 106 -1.57 2.46 -2.24
CA ARG A 106 -0.40 2.64 -3.09
C ARG A 106 0.49 3.77 -2.57
N ILE A 107 1.78 3.60 -2.78
CA ILE A 107 2.79 4.64 -2.59
C ILE A 107 3.26 5.04 -3.98
N ALA A 108 3.18 6.33 -4.27
CA ALA A 108 3.68 6.92 -5.50
C ALA A 108 4.88 7.80 -5.16
N ALA A 109 6.03 7.53 -5.78
CA ALA A 109 7.22 8.37 -5.66
C ALA A 109 7.74 8.73 -7.07
N PRO A 110 8.40 9.87 -7.25
CA PRO A 110 9.08 10.17 -8.52
C PRO A 110 10.16 9.14 -8.88
N ALA A 111 10.42 8.94 -10.17
CA ALA A 111 11.43 7.97 -10.65
C ALA A 111 12.88 8.33 -10.28
N ASP A 112 13.19 9.57 -9.92
CA ASP A 112 14.52 9.99 -9.48
C ASP A 112 14.80 9.64 -8.00
N VAL A 113 13.78 9.24 -7.25
CA VAL A 113 13.95 8.76 -5.87
C VAL A 113 14.45 7.31 -5.90
N ALA A 114 15.64 7.06 -5.36
CA ALA A 114 16.13 5.69 -5.24
C ALA A 114 15.23 4.84 -4.31
N PRO A 115 14.86 3.60 -4.68
CA PRO A 115 14.02 2.72 -3.86
C PRO A 115 14.50 2.54 -2.41
N GLU A 116 15.81 2.41 -2.21
CA GLU A 116 16.42 2.29 -0.86
C GLU A 116 16.16 3.54 0.00
N LYS A 117 16.25 4.72 -0.61
CA LYS A 117 15.99 6.01 0.06
C LYS A 117 14.52 6.16 0.38
N LEU A 118 13.64 5.77 -0.54
CA LEU A 118 12.19 5.78 -0.34
C LEU A 118 11.81 4.86 0.83
N LEU A 119 12.36 3.64 0.87
CA LEU A 119 12.11 2.68 1.93
C LEU A 119 12.56 3.21 3.30
N ASP A 120 13.76 3.80 3.39
CA ASP A 120 14.27 4.44 4.61
C ASP A 120 13.40 5.62 5.08
N GLN A 121 12.92 6.46 4.15
CA GLN A 121 11.99 7.55 4.46
C GLN A 121 10.67 7.02 5.04
N ILE A 122 10.10 5.97 4.44
CA ILE A 122 8.87 5.34 4.93
C ILE A 122 9.08 4.74 6.32
N ASP A 123 10.17 4.02 6.54
CA ASP A 123 10.49 3.42 7.84
C ASP A 123 10.59 4.49 8.93
N LYS A 124 11.26 5.61 8.64
CA LYS A 124 11.35 6.77 9.53
C LYS A 124 9.98 7.42 9.78
N ALA A 125 9.16 7.59 8.74
CA ALA A 125 7.84 8.20 8.84
C ALA A 125 6.86 7.33 9.65
N VAL A 126 6.92 6.02 9.48
CA VAL A 126 6.11 5.04 10.24
C VAL A 126 6.56 4.96 11.69
N ALA A 127 7.88 4.96 11.95
CA ALA A 127 8.42 4.93 13.32
C ALA A 127 7.94 6.13 14.17
N LYS A 128 7.80 7.31 13.58
CA LYS A 128 7.24 8.51 14.24
C LYS A 128 5.78 8.34 14.68
N ARG A 129 5.04 7.42 14.06
CA ARG A 129 3.60 7.22 14.25
C ARG A 129 3.30 5.87 14.90
N SER A 130 4.19 5.32 15.72
CA SER A 130 3.91 4.08 16.45
C SER A 130 2.67 4.22 17.35
N PRO A 131 1.81 3.21 17.47
CA PRO A 131 1.84 1.92 16.76
C PRO A 131 1.17 1.99 15.38
N CYS A 132 1.93 1.72 14.32
CA CYS A 132 1.43 1.38 12.98
C CYS A 132 2.50 0.58 12.23
N GLN A 133 2.08 -0.18 11.23
CA GLN A 133 2.98 -1.01 10.42
C GLN A 133 2.55 -0.93 8.96
N ILE A 134 3.53 -0.96 8.06
CA ILE A 134 3.31 -0.96 6.61
C ILE A 134 4.19 -2.05 5.98
N TYR A 135 3.64 -2.76 5.01
CA TYR A 135 4.31 -3.83 4.28
C TYR A 135 4.25 -3.53 2.78
N ILE A 136 5.41 -3.48 2.14
CA ILE A 136 5.59 -2.99 0.76
C ILE A 136 6.57 -3.93 0.04
N PRO A 137 6.14 -5.16 -0.33
CA PRO A 137 7.03 -6.21 -0.81
C PRO A 137 7.84 -5.79 -2.04
N ASP A 138 7.17 -5.18 -3.02
CA ASP A 138 7.79 -4.79 -4.30
C ASP A 138 8.84 -3.69 -4.10
N LEU A 139 8.63 -2.79 -3.14
CA LEU A 139 9.62 -1.76 -2.79
C LEU A 139 10.84 -2.38 -2.09
N CYS A 140 10.62 -3.38 -1.22
CA CYS A 140 11.72 -4.10 -0.58
C CYS A 140 12.58 -4.83 -1.64
N ILE A 141 11.98 -5.44 -2.65
CA ILE A 141 12.70 -6.06 -3.78
C ILE A 141 13.47 -4.98 -4.56
N ALA A 142 12.83 -3.87 -4.90
CA ALA A 142 13.47 -2.77 -5.62
C ALA A 142 14.63 -2.13 -4.84
N ALA A 143 14.60 -2.19 -3.51
CA ALA A 143 15.65 -1.75 -2.60
C ALA A 143 16.70 -2.85 -2.29
N GLY A 144 16.64 -4.01 -2.95
CA GLY A 144 17.59 -5.10 -2.73
C GLY A 144 17.47 -5.83 -1.38
N GLN A 145 16.32 -5.70 -0.69
CA GLN A 145 16.06 -6.31 0.62
C GLN A 145 15.21 -7.58 0.49
N ASP A 146 15.70 -8.61 -0.20
CA ASP A 146 14.94 -9.84 -0.50
C ASP A 146 14.39 -10.55 0.74
N ASN A 147 15.19 -10.62 1.81
CA ASN A 147 14.77 -11.23 3.07
C ASN A 147 13.56 -10.50 3.66
N ARG A 148 13.59 -9.16 3.68
CA ARG A 148 12.47 -8.34 4.15
C ARG A 148 11.29 -8.46 3.21
N ALA A 149 11.51 -8.44 1.90
CA ALA A 149 10.45 -8.61 0.91
C ALA A 149 9.66 -9.90 1.13
N SER A 150 10.33 -11.01 1.48
CA SER A 150 9.66 -12.28 1.78
C SER A 150 8.75 -12.21 3.02
N ILE A 151 9.17 -11.48 4.06
CA ILE A 151 8.40 -11.26 5.28
C ILE A 151 7.22 -10.33 4.99
N ASP A 152 7.49 -9.20 4.35
CA ASP A 152 6.49 -8.22 3.92
C ASP A 152 5.45 -8.89 3.02
N LYS A 153 5.86 -9.78 2.12
CA LYS A 153 4.93 -10.49 1.23
C LYS A 153 3.95 -11.36 2.00
N ARG A 154 4.43 -12.15 2.97
CA ARG A 154 3.55 -12.98 3.81
C ARG A 154 2.56 -12.12 4.62
N ARG A 155 3.03 -10.99 5.16
CA ARG A 155 2.20 -10.05 5.92
C ARG A 155 1.19 -9.33 5.03
N PHE A 156 1.63 -8.85 3.88
CA PHE A 156 0.79 -8.24 2.87
C PHE A 156 -0.30 -9.19 2.42
N ASP A 157 0.03 -10.44 2.08
CA ASP A 157 -0.92 -11.45 1.65
C ASP A 157 -1.92 -11.81 2.76
N MET A 158 -1.50 -11.87 4.02
CA MET A 158 -2.39 -12.03 5.18
C MET A 158 -3.36 -10.85 5.35
N LEU A 159 -2.91 -9.62 5.09
CA LEU A 159 -3.74 -8.43 5.25
C LEU A 159 -4.71 -8.21 4.10
N ILE A 160 -4.38 -8.64 2.88
CA ILE A 160 -5.28 -8.52 1.72
C ILE A 160 -6.17 -9.76 1.58
N GLY A 161 -5.68 -10.93 1.98
CA GLY A 161 -6.28 -12.24 1.75
C GLY A 161 -7.13 -12.71 2.94
N ASN A 162 -8.43 -12.49 2.81
CA ASN A 162 -9.52 -13.37 3.21
C ASN A 162 -10.80 -12.84 2.55
#